data_AF-A0A0H1B3D1-F1
#
_entry.id   AF-A0A0H1B3D1-F1
#
_cell.length_a   1.000
_cell.length_b   1.000
_cell.length_c   1.000
_cell.angle_alpha   90.00
_cell.angle_beta   90.00
_cell.angle_gamma   90.00
#
_symmetry.space_group_name_H-M   'P 1'
#
loop_
_entity.id
_entity.type
_entity.pdbx_description
1 polymer ?
#
loop_
_entity_poly.entity_id
_entity_poly.type
_entity_poly.pdbx_seq_one_letter_code
_entity_poly.pdbx_strand_id
1 'polypeptide(L)'
;MTIEEVGEFLGVPVNLKDQDSFHLSIEEYLQALISLVEELSRLAVNSVTLGDYSRPLQISKFVSDLHAGFQLLNLKNDSLRKRSDGIKYSVKKVEDVVYDLSLRNLVPKPKPAAAAAGDERMSG
;
A
#
# COMPACT_ATOMS: atom_id res chain seq x y z
N MET A 1 -4.70 -8.80 -6.00
CA MET A 1 -5.55 -10.00 -6.09
C MET A 1 -6.40 -10.06 -4.85
N THR A 2 -7.66 -10.47 -4.92
CA THR A 2 -8.47 -10.82 -3.75
C THR A 2 -8.07 -12.20 -3.22
N ILE A 3 -8.53 -12.59 -2.03
CA ILE A 3 -8.26 -13.93 -1.50
C ILE A 3 -8.85 -15.02 -2.40
N GLU A 4 -10.01 -14.76 -3.01
CA GLU A 4 -10.67 -15.66 -3.96
C GLU A 4 -9.82 -15.86 -5.23
N GLU A 5 -9.28 -14.79 -5.79
CA GLU A 5 -8.38 -14.85 -6.95
C GLU A 5 -7.09 -15.61 -6.62
N VAL A 6 -6.55 -15.47 -5.39
CA VAL A 6 -5.39 -16.23 -4.95
C VAL A 6 -5.73 -17.71 -4.79
N GLY A 7 -6.89 -18.03 -4.21
CA GLY A 7 -7.38 -19.41 -4.10
C GLY A 7 -7.55 -20.08 -5.47
N GLU A 8 -8.17 -19.38 -6.42
CA GLU A 8 -8.32 -19.84 -7.80
C GLU A 8 -6.96 -20.07 -8.46
N PHE A 9 -6.04 -19.11 -8.33
CA PHE A 9 -4.69 -19.22 -8.89
C PHE A 9 -3.90 -20.41 -8.33
N LEU A 10 -4.01 -20.67 -7.03
CA LEU A 10 -3.34 -21.78 -6.36
C LEU A 10 -4.09 -23.12 -6.52
N GLY A 11 -5.33 -23.10 -7.02
CA GLY A 11 -6.18 -24.29 -7.11
C GLY A 11 -6.64 -24.81 -5.74
N VAL A 12 -6.79 -23.92 -4.75
CA VAL A 12 -7.15 -24.29 -3.37
C VAL A 12 -8.38 -23.53 -2.87
N PRO A 13 -9.28 -24.17 -2.13
CA PRO A 13 -10.41 -23.48 -1.51
C PRO A 13 -9.96 -22.38 -0.56
N VAL A 14 -10.85 -21.42 -0.30
CA VAL A 14 -10.59 -20.30 0.62
C VAL A 14 -11.48 -20.41 1.85
N ASN A 15 -10.87 -20.22 3.02
CA ASN A 15 -11.52 -20.06 4.33
C ASN A 15 -12.63 -21.07 4.64
N LEU A 16 -12.34 -22.37 4.44
CA LEU A 16 -13.27 -23.44 4.79
C LEU A 16 -13.46 -23.48 6.31
N LYS A 17 -14.69 -23.74 6.76
CA LYS A 17 -15.05 -23.82 8.19
C LYS A 17 -15.58 -25.19 8.60
N ASP A 18 -16.19 -25.90 7.67
CA ASP A 18 -16.98 -27.11 7.95
C ASP A 18 -16.28 -28.40 7.49
N GLN A 19 -15.06 -28.27 6.93
CA GLN A 19 -14.31 -29.38 6.35
C GLN A 19 -12.84 -29.28 6.73
N ASP A 20 -12.27 -30.40 7.19
CA ASP A 20 -10.84 -30.55 7.45
C ASP A 20 -10.13 -30.91 6.14
N SER A 21 -9.77 -29.88 5.37
CA SER A 21 -9.06 -30.00 4.10
C SER A 21 -8.15 -28.80 3.88
N PHE A 22 -7.13 -28.96 3.04
CA PHE A 22 -6.21 -27.86 2.74
C PHE A 22 -6.95 -26.68 2.11
N HIS A 23 -6.85 -25.50 2.72
CA HIS A 23 -7.45 -24.28 2.23
C HIS A 23 -6.59 -23.08 2.60
N LEU A 24 -6.71 -21.98 1.85
CA LEU A 24 -6.11 -20.70 2.22
C LEU A 24 -7.00 -20.01 3.26
N SER A 25 -6.52 -19.80 4.48
CA SER A 25 -7.27 -19.07 5.50
C SER A 25 -7.17 -17.54 5.30
N ILE A 26 -8.15 -16.80 5.85
CA ILE A 26 -8.10 -15.33 5.88
C ILE A 26 -6.86 -14.85 6.65
N GLU A 27 -6.49 -15.54 7.73
CA GLU A 27 -5.33 -15.18 8.53
C GLU A 27 -4.04 -15.26 7.70
N GLU A 28 -3.82 -16.36 6.98
CA GLU A 28 -2.65 -16.54 6.12
C GLU A 28 -2.59 -15.50 5.00
N TYR A 29 -3.75 -15.19 4.39
CA TYR A 29 -3.83 -14.14 3.38
C TYR A 29 -3.42 -12.77 3.94
N LEU A 30 -3.92 -12.40 5.12
CA LEU A 30 -3.54 -11.14 5.79
C LEU A 30 -2.04 -11.14 6.17
N GLN A 31 -1.50 -12.26 6.65
CA GLN A 31 -0.07 -12.40 6.93
C GLN A 31 0.79 -12.21 5.66
N ALA A 32 0.33 -12.72 4.52
CA ALA A 32 0.99 -12.56 3.23
C ALA A 32 0.96 -11.11 2.73
N LEU A 33 -0.16 -10.39 2.93
CA LEU A 33 -0.25 -8.97 2.60
C LEU A 33 0.73 -8.11 3.41
N ILE A 34 0.96 -8.44 4.68
CA ILE A 34 1.97 -7.73 5.49
C ILE A 34 3.37 -7.95 4.89
N SER A 35 3.73 -9.20 4.58
CA SER A 35 5.00 -9.52 3.92
C SER A 35 5.15 -8.83 2.55
N LEU A 36 4.06 -8.71 1.79
CA LEU A 36 4.04 -7.97 0.52
C LEU A 36 4.40 -6.49 0.73
N VAL A 37 3.86 -5.84 1.76
CA VAL A 37 4.19 -4.44 2.06
C VAL A 37 5.68 -4.26 2.39
N GLU A 38 6.27 -5.18 3.14
CA GLU A 38 7.71 -5.19 3.44
C GLU A 38 8.55 -5.30 2.15
N GLU A 39 8.15 -6.19 1.23
CA GLU A 39 8.83 -6.39 -0.05
C GLU A 39 8.68 -5.20 -1.00
N LEU A 40 7.49 -4.59 -1.05
CA LEU A 40 7.27 -3.37 -1.82
C LEU A 40 8.10 -2.19 -1.29
N SER A 41 8.28 -2.09 0.03
CA SER A 41 9.15 -1.08 0.63
C SER A 41 10.61 -1.24 0.18
N ARG A 42 11.09 -2.48 0.05
CA ARG A 42 12.41 -2.79 -0.53
C ARG A 42 12.45 -2.46 -2.03
N LEU A 43 11.41 -2.83 -2.78
CA LEU A 43 11.32 -2.55 -4.22
C LEU A 43 11.32 -1.05 -4.51
N ALA A 44 10.70 -0.22 -3.68
CA ALA A 44 10.70 1.23 -3.85
C ALA A 44 12.11 1.81 -3.87
N VAL A 45 12.97 1.42 -2.92
CA VAL A 45 14.37 1.84 -2.87
C VAL A 45 15.13 1.35 -4.10
N ASN A 46 15.00 0.07 -4.44
CA ASN A 46 15.70 -0.51 -5.59
C ASN A 46 15.28 0.13 -6.93
N SER A 47 14.02 0.51 -7.06
CA SER A 47 13.50 1.19 -8.25
C SER A 47 14.18 2.55 -8.44
N VAL A 48 14.37 3.32 -7.36
CA VAL A 48 15.11 4.59 -7.40
C VAL A 48 16.56 4.38 -7.82
N THR A 49 17.23 3.37 -7.27
CA THR A 49 18.62 3.02 -7.66
C THR A 49 18.74 2.72 -9.15
N LEU A 50 17.70 2.14 -9.76
CA LEU A 50 17.63 1.83 -11.19
C LEU A 50 17.06 2.99 -12.04
N GLY A 51 16.82 4.16 -11.46
CA GLY A 51 16.34 5.35 -12.16
C GLY A 51 14.82 5.39 -12.40
N ASP A 52 14.05 4.45 -11.87
CA ASP A 52 12.59 4.49 -11.91
C ASP A 52 12.02 5.26 -10.72
N TYR A 53 11.79 6.56 -10.92
CA TYR A 53 11.23 7.45 -9.91
C TYR A 53 9.69 7.44 -9.87
N SER A 54 9.04 6.77 -10.83
CA SER A 54 7.58 6.66 -10.87
C SER A 54 7.07 5.55 -9.94
N ARG A 55 7.81 4.45 -9.82
CA ARG A 55 7.41 3.29 -9.04
C ARG A 55 7.25 3.56 -7.53
N PRO A 56 8.14 4.32 -6.86
CA PRO A 56 7.96 4.65 -5.44
C PRO A 56 6.66 5.40 -5.15
N LEU A 57 6.18 6.26 -6.05
CA LEU A 57 4.89 6.96 -5.91
C LEU A 57 3.71 5.98 -5.96
N GLN A 58 3.73 5.04 -6.91
CA GLN A 58 2.72 3.99 -7.03
C GLN A 58 2.70 3.08 -5.80
N ILE A 59 3.89 2.67 -5.34
CA ILE A 59 4.04 1.85 -4.15
C ILE A 59 3.54 2.61 -2.92
N SER A 60 3.92 3.88 -2.75
CA SER A 60 3.49 4.73 -1.63
C SER A 60 1.98 4.76 -1.49
N LYS A 61 1.27 5.04 -2.58
CA LYS A 61 -0.20 5.02 -2.59
C LYS A 61 -0.75 3.66 -2.15
N PHE A 62 -0.24 2.58 -2.76
CA PHE A 62 -0.74 1.22 -2.51
C PHE A 62 -0.50 0.76 -1.06
N VAL A 63 0.69 0.99 -0.50
CA VAL A 63 0.99 0.57 0.88
C VAL A 63 0.22 1.40 1.91
N SER A 64 -0.06 2.68 1.62
CA SER A 64 -0.90 3.52 2.46
C SER A 64 -2.36 3.06 2.45
N ASP A 65 -2.90 2.71 1.29
CA ASP A 65 -4.27 2.15 1.17
C ASP A 65 -4.38 0.81 1.92
N LEU A 66 -3.38 -0.07 1.81
CA LEU A 66 -3.33 -1.32 2.57
C LEU A 66 -3.25 -1.06 4.09
N HIS A 67 -2.38 -0.14 4.53
CA HIS A 67 -2.26 0.20 5.94
C HIS A 67 -3.57 0.74 6.51
N ALA A 68 -4.26 1.62 5.78
CA ALA A 68 -5.58 2.09 6.16
C ALA A 68 -6.59 0.94 6.26
N GLY A 69 -6.55 -0.01 5.33
CA GLY A 69 -7.35 -1.23 5.39
C GLY A 69 -7.12 -2.05 6.67
N PHE A 70 -5.86 -2.25 7.07
CA PHE A 70 -5.51 -2.94 8.31
C PHE A 70 -5.99 -2.18 9.57
N GLN A 71 -6.01 -0.85 9.54
CA GLN A 71 -6.53 -0.04 10.66
C GLN A 71 -8.04 -0.18 10.87
N LEU A 72 -8.79 -0.62 9.86
CA LEU A 72 -10.23 -0.91 9.98
C LEU A 72 -10.52 -2.26 10.65
N LEU A 73 -9.53 -3.15 10.73
CA LEU A 73 -9.71 -4.51 11.24
C LEU A 73 -9.56 -4.57 12.76
N ASN A 74 -10.51 -5.20 13.44
CA ASN A 74 -10.38 -5.55 14.85
C ASN A 74 -9.71 -6.92 15.03
N LEU A 75 -8.38 -6.94 14.87
CA LEU A 75 -7.57 -8.17 14.90
C LEU A 75 -7.47 -8.74 16.33
N LYS A 76 -8.07 -9.92 16.54
CA LYS A 76 -8.02 -10.64 17.83
C LYS A 76 -6.82 -11.57 17.96
N ASN A 77 -6.22 -11.99 16.85
CA ASN A 77 -5.02 -12.83 16.84
C ASN A 77 -3.78 -12.01 17.22
N ASP A 78 -3.05 -12.43 18.25
CA ASP A 78 -1.92 -11.70 18.80
C ASP A 78 -0.76 -11.54 17.80
N SER A 79 -0.45 -12.62 17.08
CA SER A 79 0.66 -12.64 16.12
C SER A 79 0.38 -11.74 14.91
N LEU A 80 -0.84 -11.80 14.36
CA LEU A 80 -1.24 -10.97 13.23
C LEU A 80 -1.32 -9.50 13.62
N ARG A 81 -1.86 -9.20 14.80
CA ARG A 81 -1.91 -7.83 15.34
C ARG A 81 -0.51 -7.24 15.46
N LYS A 82 0.42 -7.99 16.08
CA LYS A 82 1.82 -7.55 16.24
C LYS A 82 2.51 -7.28 14.92
N ARG A 83 2.28 -8.11 13.89
CA ARG A 83 2.84 -7.88 12.55
C ARG A 83 2.17 -6.70 11.85
N SER A 84 0.85 -6.54 11.98
CA SER A 84 0.10 -5.41 11.44
C SER A 84 0.60 -4.08 12.00
N ASP A 85 0.92 -4.00 13.30
CA ASP A 85 1.50 -2.82 13.93
C ASP A 85 2.87 -2.41 13.32
N GLY A 86 3.55 -3.36 12.67
CA GLY A 86 4.82 -3.15 11.97
C GLY A 86 4.68 -2.46 10.61
N ILE A 87 3.49 -2.49 9.98
CA ILE A 87 3.26 -1.92 8.64
C ILE A 87 3.66 -0.45 8.56
N LYS A 88 3.41 0.32 9.64
CA LYS A 88 3.72 1.76 9.71
C LYS A 88 5.19 2.09 9.42
N TYR A 89 6.12 1.17 9.73
CA TYR A 89 7.55 1.38 9.45
C TYR A 89 7.86 1.26 7.96
N SER A 90 7.23 0.29 7.28
CA SER A 90 7.34 0.11 5.83
C SER A 90 6.71 1.28 5.08
N VAL A 91 5.54 1.76 5.53
CA VAL A 91 4.89 2.96 4.99
C VAL A 91 5.80 4.17 5.13
N LYS A 92 6.28 4.47 6.35
CA LYS A 92 7.19 5.58 6.61
C LYS A 92 8.43 5.53 5.71
N LYS A 93 9.04 4.35 5.56
CA LYS A 93 10.22 4.18 4.70
C LYS A 93 9.93 4.54 3.24
N VAL A 94 8.77 4.16 2.70
CA VAL A 94 8.38 4.52 1.33
C VAL A 94 8.07 6.02 1.22
N GLU A 95 7.41 6.62 2.22
CA GLU A 95 7.16 8.06 2.28
C GLU A 95 8.47 8.87 2.30
N ASP A 96 9.45 8.45 3.09
CA ASP A 96 10.78 9.08 3.16
C ASP A 96 11.47 9.03 1.77
N VAL A 97 11.35 7.92 1.03
CA VAL A 97 11.85 7.82 -0.35
C VAL A 97 11.14 8.79 -1.30
N VAL A 98 9.81 8.88 -1.25
CA VAL A 98 9.04 9.80 -2.09
C VAL A 98 9.36 11.26 -1.75
N TYR A 99 9.53 11.57 -0.47
CA TYR A 99 9.97 12.87 0.00
C TYR A 99 11.35 13.23 -0.58
N ASP A 100 12.30 12.30 -0.54
CA ASP A 100 13.65 12.50 -1.09
C ASP A 100 13.65 12.78 -2.60
N LEU A 101 12.81 12.07 -3.37
CA LEU A 101 12.63 12.32 -4.79
C LEU A 101 12.01 13.70 -5.06
N SER A 102 11.03 14.09 -4.25
CA SER A 102 10.33 15.36 -4.36
C SER A 102 11.27 16.54 -4.07
N LEU A 103 12.10 16.45 -3.03
CA LEU A 103 13.10 17.44 -2.66
C LEU A 103 14.11 17.67 -3.81
N ARG A 104 14.44 16.61 -4.55
CA ARG A 104 15.40 16.62 -5.66
C ARG A 104 14.77 16.96 -7.01
N ASN A 105 13.47 17.24 -7.06
CA ASN A 105 12.71 17.49 -8.29
C ASN A 105 12.77 16.31 -9.30
N LEU A 106 12.90 15.08 -8.79
CA LEU A 106 12.93 13.86 -9.62
C LEU A 106 11.52 13.31 -9.92
N VAL A 107 10.50 13.93 -9.33
CA VAL A 107 9.09 13.62 -9.56
C VAL A 107 8.31 14.91 -9.82
N PRO A 108 7.20 14.86 -10.59
CA PRO A 108 6.39 16.04 -10.87
C PRO A 108 5.88 16.67 -9.58
N LYS A 109 6.06 17.98 -9.43
CA LYS A 109 5.42 18.71 -8.33
C LYS A 109 3.90 18.71 -8.56
N PRO A 110 3.09 18.58 -7.50
CA PRO A 110 1.67 18.84 -7.62
C PRO A 110 1.49 20.23 -8.21
N LYS A 111 0.85 20.33 -9.38
CA LYS A 111 0.52 21.64 -9.95
C LYS A 111 -0.33 22.34 -8.88
N PRO A 112 0.05 23.54 -8.40
CA PRO A 112 -0.82 24.28 -7.49
C PRO A 112 -2.18 24.36 -8.16
N ALA A 113 -3.22 23.89 -7.46
CA ALA A 113 -4.59 23.95 -7.95
C ALA A 113 -4.79 25.38 -8.44
N ALA A 114 -5.03 25.53 -9.74
CA ALA A 114 -5.18 26.82 -10.37
C ALA A 114 -6.13 27.63 -9.51
N ALA A 115 -5.70 28.83 -9.09
CA ALA A 115 -6.53 29.79 -8.39
C ALA A 115 -7.74 30.10 -9.27
N ALA A 116 -8.78 29.28 -9.12
CA ALA A 116 -10.09 29.48 -9.66
C ALA A 116 -10.82 30.38 -8.66
N ALA A 117 -10.92 31.66 -8.99
CA ALA A 117 -12.01 32.60 -8.68
C ALA A 117 -11.44 34.01 -8.48
N GLY A 118 -11.78 34.92 -9.40
CA GLY A 118 -11.61 36.35 -9.16
C GLY A 118 -11.44 37.28 -10.37
N ASP A 119 -11.97 36.95 -11.55
CA ASP A 119 -12.11 37.94 -12.63
C ASP A 119 -13.58 38.04 -13.10
N GLU A 120 -14.46 38.46 -12.19
CA GLU A 120 -15.74 39.06 -12.52
C GLU A 120 -16.14 40.00 -11.39
N ARG A 121 -15.86 41.31 -11.55
CA ARG A 121 -16.78 42.43 -11.22
C ARG A 121 -16.12 43.80 -11.40
N MET A 122 -16.78 44.59 -12.24
CA MET A 122 -16.83 46.07 -12.28
C MET A 122 -15.61 46.83 -12.81
N SER A 123 -15.69 47.33 -14.04
CA SER A 123 -15.94 48.76 -14.31
C SER A 123 -15.99 49.03 -15.82
N GLY A 124 -17.05 49.69 -16.30
CA GLY A 124 -17.15 50.18 -17.68
C GLY A 124 -18.56 50.11 -18.25
#